data_AF-A0A3A4ZB90-F1
#
_entry.id   AF-A0A3A4ZB90-F1
#
_cell.length_a   1.000
_cell.length_b   1.000
_cell.length_c   1.000
_cell.angle_alpha   90.00
_cell.angle_beta   90.00
_cell.angle_gamma   90.00
#
_symmetry.space_group_name_H-M   'P 1'
#
loop_
_entity.id
_entity.type
_entity.pdbx_description
1 polymer ?
#
loop_
_entity_poly.entity_id
_entity_poly.type
_entity_poly.pdbx_seq_one_letter_code
_entity_poly.pdbx_strand_id
1 'polypeptide(L)'
;MGSHSHRFVDEYDGFVGFGLSRDVDEKTLTYYLQKFSDDGFMELISGRMTASDMEALFDMITGLMKKYITDAEYHSHFLKE
;
A
#
# COMPACT_ATOMS: atom_id res chain seq x y z
N MET A 1 9.43 0.28 -18.47
CA MET A 1 9.44 0.76 -17.07
C MET A 1 8.04 1.28 -16.77
N GLY A 2 7.32 0.63 -15.87
CA GLY A 2 5.96 1.01 -15.51
C GLY A 2 5.94 2.37 -14.80
N SER A 3 4.77 3.01 -14.74
CA SER A 3 4.63 4.30 -14.05
C SER A 3 4.80 4.19 -12.53
N HIS A 4 4.71 2.98 -11.95
CA HIS A 4 4.76 2.72 -10.51
C HIS A 4 6.20 2.40 -10.06
N SER A 5 6.62 2.98 -8.93
CA SER A 5 7.94 2.76 -8.34
C SER A 5 7.83 2.49 -6.84
N HIS A 6 8.33 1.35 -6.38
CA HIS A 6 8.43 0.97 -4.97
C HIS A 6 9.87 1.14 -4.49
N ARG A 7 10.32 2.39 -4.30
CA ARG A 7 11.71 2.65 -3.87
C ARG A 7 11.90 2.66 -2.37
N PHE A 8 10.84 2.93 -1.61
CA PHE A 8 10.95 3.09 -0.16
C PHE A 8 11.41 1.79 0.51
N VAL A 9 10.90 0.64 0.06
CA VAL A 9 11.29 -0.66 0.59
C VAL A 9 12.78 -0.99 0.38
N ASP A 10 13.38 -0.47 -0.69
CA ASP A 10 14.79 -0.69 -1.02
C ASP A 10 15.72 0.35 -0.37
N GLU A 11 15.23 1.59 -0.22
CA GLU A 11 16.02 2.72 0.27
C GLU A 11 15.93 2.90 1.80
N TYR A 12 14.87 2.42 2.44
CA TYR A 12 14.66 2.61 3.88
C TYR A 12 15.45 1.58 4.71
N ASP A 13 16.41 2.06 5.49
CA ASP A 13 17.27 1.29 6.40
C ASP A 13 16.92 1.45 7.89
N GLY A 14 15.85 2.21 8.19
CA GLY A 14 15.41 2.50 9.54
C GLY A 14 14.62 1.38 10.21
N PHE A 15 14.24 1.61 11.46
CA PHE A 15 13.48 0.64 12.25
C PHE A 15 12.07 0.44 11.68
N VAL A 16 11.63 -0.82 11.62
CA VAL A 16 10.28 -1.22 11.22
C VAL A 16 9.59 -1.83 12.43
N GLY A 17 8.52 -1.19 12.90
CA GLY A 17 7.71 -1.68 14.02
C GLY A 17 6.55 -0.75 14.34
N PHE A 18 5.35 -1.33 14.43
CA PHE A 18 4.10 -0.60 14.60
C PHE A 18 3.74 -0.41 16.08
N GLY A 19 3.21 0.76 16.45
CA GLY A 19 2.75 1.12 17.79
C GLY A 19 3.76 1.86 18.66
N LEU A 20 4.93 2.23 18.12
CA LEU A 20 5.98 2.92 18.88
C LEU A 20 5.89 4.45 18.77
N SER A 21 5.62 4.95 17.57
CA SER A 21 5.39 6.38 17.33
C SER A 21 4.72 6.56 15.98
N ARG A 22 4.00 7.68 15.81
CA ARG A 22 3.32 8.01 14.54
C ARG A 22 4.28 7.98 13.34
N ASP A 23 5.48 8.52 13.51
CA ASP A 23 6.50 8.58 12.46
C ASP A 23 6.99 7.18 12.06
N VAL A 24 7.28 6.32 13.04
CA VAL A 24 7.70 4.93 12.78
C VAL A 24 6.55 4.11 12.19
N ASP A 25 5.31 4.38 12.61
CA ASP A 25 4.11 3.70 12.09
C ASP A 25 3.88 4.02 10.61
N GLU A 26 4.03 5.28 10.20
CA GLU A 26 3.92 5.70 8.79
C GLU A 26 4.97 5.02 7.91
N LYS A 27 6.23 4.98 8.39
CA LYS A 27 7.33 4.27 7.70
C LYS A 27 7.08 2.78 7.62
N THR A 28 6.63 2.17 8.72
CA THR A 28 6.30 0.74 8.79
C THR A 28 5.17 0.38 7.84
N LEU A 29 4.09 1.16 7.81
CA LEU A 29 2.98 0.95 6.87
C LEU A 29 3.45 1.04 5.42
N THR A 30 4.25 2.06 5.08
CA THR A 30 4.79 2.22 3.72
C THR A 30 5.67 1.04 3.33
N TYR A 31 6.54 0.58 4.24
CA TYR A 31 7.41 -0.57 4.03
C TYR A 31 6.63 -1.85 3.75
N TYR A 32 5.63 -2.15 4.58
CA TYR A 32 4.80 -3.34 4.42
C TYR A 32 3.94 -3.28 3.17
N LEU A 33 3.33 -2.13 2.86
CA LEU A 33 2.49 -1.99 1.66
C LEU A 33 3.30 -2.18 0.38
N GLN A 34 4.53 -1.65 0.30
CA GLN A 34 5.37 -1.86 -0.87
C GLN A 34 5.85 -3.32 -1.01
N LYS A 35 6.17 -4.00 0.09
CA LYS A 35 6.47 -5.45 0.03
C LYS A 35 5.25 -6.28 -0.32
N PHE A 36 4.08 -5.90 0.19
CA PHE A 36 2.83 -6.58 -0.09
C PHE A 36 2.44 -6.44 -1.55
N SER A 37 2.65 -5.27 -2.15
CA SER A 37 2.32 -4.98 -3.55
C SER A 37 3.37 -5.43 -4.57
N ASP A 38 4.42 -6.14 -4.14
CA ASP A 38 5.38 -6.75 -5.07
C ASP A 38 4.67 -7.73 -6.01
N ASP A 39 4.98 -7.69 -7.31
CA ASP A 39 4.26 -8.46 -8.33
C ASP A 39 4.26 -9.96 -8.03
N GLY A 40 5.41 -10.52 -7.61
CA GLY A 40 5.54 -11.94 -7.30
C GLY A 40 4.81 -12.33 -6.02
N PHE A 41 4.81 -11.46 -5.00
CA PHE A 41 4.04 -11.69 -3.79
C PHE A 41 2.53 -11.59 -4.04
N MET A 42 2.08 -10.60 -4.82
CA MET A 42 0.69 -10.40 -5.18
C MET A 42 0.14 -11.56 -6.00
N GLU A 43 0.89 -12.08 -6.97
CA GLU A 43 0.50 -13.29 -7.72
C GLU A 43 0.26 -14.47 -6.78
N LEU A 44 1.14 -14.65 -5.77
CA LEU A 44 1.02 -15.73 -4.80
C LEU A 44 -0.16 -15.55 -3.84
N ILE A 45 -0.31 -14.37 -3.23
CA ILE A 45 -1.29 -14.16 -2.17
C ILE A 45 -2.71 -13.96 -2.72
N SER A 46 -2.87 -13.30 -3.87
CA SER A 46 -4.19 -13.14 -4.51
C SER A 46 -4.81 -14.48 -4.90
N GLY A 47 -4.00 -15.46 -5.36
CA GLY A 47 -4.47 -16.81 -5.62
C GLY A 47 -4.86 -17.62 -4.36
N ARG A 48 -4.57 -17.11 -3.16
CA ARG A 48 -4.86 -17.77 -1.88
C ARG A 48 -5.96 -17.09 -1.08
N MET A 49 -6.24 -15.82 -1.34
CA MET A 49 -7.30 -15.07 -0.65
C MET A 49 -8.67 -15.63 -1.00
N THR A 50 -9.57 -15.68 -0.01
CA THR A 50 -10.99 -15.93 -0.29
C THR A 50 -11.62 -14.69 -0.94
N ALA A 51 -12.80 -14.87 -1.55
CA ALA A 51 -13.55 -13.74 -2.10
C ALA A 51 -13.83 -12.66 -1.04
N SER A 52 -14.19 -13.07 0.18
CA SER A 52 -14.41 -12.15 1.30
C SER A 52 -13.15 -11.41 1.73
N ASP A 53 -11.98 -12.06 1.69
CA ASP A 53 -10.71 -11.39 2.02
C ASP A 53 -10.37 -10.32 0.96
N MET A 54 -10.59 -10.63 -0.32
CA MET A 54 -10.38 -9.67 -1.42
C MET A 54 -11.30 -8.46 -1.30
N GLU A 55 -12.59 -8.69 -1.00
CA GLU A 55 -13.58 -7.62 -0.82
C GLU A 55 -13.23 -6.75 0.39
N ALA A 56 -12.87 -7.36 1.53
CA ALA A 56 -12.44 -6.63 2.71
C ALA A 56 -11.18 -5.78 2.48
N LEU A 57 -10.19 -6.31 1.75
CA LEU A 57 -8.99 -5.55 1.40
C LEU A 57 -9.31 -4.38 0.47
N PHE A 58 -10.14 -4.61 -0.55
CA PHE A 58 -10.57 -3.56 -1.46
C PHE A 58 -11.34 -2.45 -0.74
N ASP A 59 -12.29 -2.80 0.13
CA ASP A 59 -13.05 -1.85 0.93
C ASP A 59 -12.16 -1.05 1.89
N MET A 60 -11.16 -1.70 2.49
CA MET A 60 -10.20 -1.03 3.36
C MET A 60 -9.39 0.01 2.58
N ILE A 61 -8.79 -0.37 1.45
CA ILE A 61 -7.94 0.53 0.67
C ILE A 61 -8.77 1.69 0.11
N THR A 62 -9.91 1.39 -0.52
CA THR A 62 -10.77 2.43 -1.12
C THR A 62 -11.44 3.33 -0.08
N GLY A 63 -11.79 2.79 1.09
CA GLY A 63 -12.30 3.56 2.22
C GLY A 63 -11.28 4.56 2.76
N LEU A 64 -10.00 4.16 2.86
CA LEU A 64 -8.92 5.06 3.25
C LEU A 64 -8.70 6.16 2.21
N MET A 65 -8.69 5.83 0.91
CA MET A 65 -8.55 6.82 -0.16
C MET A 65 -9.69 7.84 -0.11
N LYS A 66 -10.95 7.40 -0.03
CA LYS A 66 -12.11 8.29 0.06
C LYS A 66 -12.08 9.21 1.28
N LYS A 67 -11.48 8.76 2.39
CA LYS A 67 -11.43 9.52 3.64
C LYS A 67 -10.34 10.58 3.66
N TYR A 68 -9.19 10.33 3.01
CA TYR A 68 -7.99 11.14 3.18
C TYR A 68 -7.45 11.78 1.89
N ILE A 69 -8.00 11.42 0.74
CA ILE A 69 -7.53 11.89 -0.58
C ILE A 69 -8.68 12.62 -1.27
N THR A 70 -8.40 13.79 -1.83
CA THR A 70 -9.34 14.52 -2.69
C THR A 70 -9.45 13.91 -4.08
N ASP A 71 -10.51 14.23 -4.82
CA ASP A 71 -10.69 13.76 -6.19
C ASP A 71 -9.49 14.10 -7.11
N ALA A 72 -9.00 15.34 -7.01
CA ALA A 72 -7.82 15.79 -7.77
C ALA A 72 -6.54 15.01 -7.40
N GLU A 73 -6.34 14.70 -6.12
CA GLU A 73 -5.19 13.91 -5.67
C GLU A 73 -5.33 12.43 -6.09
N TYR A 74 -6.55 11.89 -6.12
CA TYR A 74 -6.81 10.53 -6.61
C TYR A 74 -6.43 10.40 -8.09
N HIS A 75 -6.88 11.34 -8.93
CA HIS A 75 -6.52 11.36 -10.36
C HIS A 75 -5.01 11.51 -10.56
N SER A 76 -4.39 12.51 -9.92
CA SER A 76 -2.98 12.82 -10.15
C SER A 76 -1.99 11.81 -9.52
N HIS A 77 -2.27 11.29 -8.31
CA HIS A 77 -1.34 10.41 -7.59
C HIS A 77 -1.64 8.92 -7.73
N PHE A 78 -2.92 8.52 -7.78
CA PHE A 78 -3.30 7.11 -7.85
C PHE A 78 -3.50 6.64 -9.29
N LEU A 79 -4.38 7.31 -10.05
CA LEU A 79 -4.63 6.97 -11.46
C LEU A 79 -3.49 7.43 -12.39
N LYS A 80 -2.79 8.51 -12.03
CA LYS A 80 -1.74 9.16 -12.83
C LYS A 80 -2.28 9.65 -14.17
N GLU A 81 -3.47 10.24 -14.13
CA GLU A 81 -4.19 10.83 -15.27
C GLU A 81 -4.27 12.36 -15.14
#